data_AF-A0A382TPW4-F1
#
_entry.id   AF-A0A382TPW4-F1
#
_cell.length_a   1.000
_cell.length_b   1.000
_cell.length_c   1.000
_cell.angle_alpha   90.00
_cell.angle_beta   90.00
_cell.angle_gamma   90.00
#
_symmetry.space_group_name_H-M   'P 1'
#
loop_
_entity.id
_entity.type
_entity.pdbx_description
1 polymer ?
#
loop_
_entity_poly.entity_id
_entity_poly.type
_entity_poly.pdbx_seq_one_letter_code
_entity_poly.pdbx_strand_id
1 'polypeptide(L)'
;MSDRLRVLFSGPVGTRSGYGSHARDLVHALINMDKYDIHILPQKWGNTPENALSSNSKRDREIMKRVVKEEDQKIPFDISFQVTVPNEFSKWAKYNIGVTAGFEATTVPNDWVQGANNADLVLFSSVHGLNSVASSVFDMHNEQQQKIGQLQLTTKSEVLFEGVDTDV
;
A
#
# COMPACT_ATOMS: atom_id res chain seq x y z
N MET A 1 -15.72 -3.06 23.55
CA MET A 1 -14.92 -3.11 22.31
C MET A 1 -15.39 -1.97 21.44
N SER A 2 -14.49 -1.23 20.80
CA SER A 2 -14.85 -0.16 19.88
C SER A 2 -15.54 -0.79 18.65
N ASP A 3 -16.71 -0.28 18.25
CA ASP A 3 -17.41 -0.69 17.00
C ASP A 3 -16.67 -0.25 15.71
N ARG A 4 -15.47 0.35 15.85
CA ARG A 4 -14.67 0.82 14.72
C ARG A 4 -13.97 -0.36 14.05
N LEU A 5 -13.99 -0.37 12.71
CA LEU A 5 -13.22 -1.32 11.92
C LEU A 5 -11.73 -1.21 12.25
N ARG A 6 -11.07 -2.36 12.40
CA ARG A 6 -9.63 -2.43 12.65
C ARG A 6 -8.88 -2.40 11.33
N VAL A 7 -7.99 -1.43 11.20
CA VAL A 7 -7.23 -1.19 9.97
C VAL A 7 -5.76 -1.40 10.24
N LEU A 8 -5.14 -2.31 9.49
CA LEU A 8 -3.69 -2.44 9.45
C LEU A 8 -3.14 -1.56 8.33
N PHE A 9 -2.34 -0.56 8.67
CA PHE A 9 -1.62 0.26 7.71
C PHE A 9 -0.15 -0.16 7.69
N SER A 10 0.32 -0.69 6.58
CA SER A 10 1.71 -1.06 6.39
C SER A 10 2.35 -0.21 5.31
N GLY A 11 3.53 0.32 5.62
CA GLY A 11 4.26 1.15 4.70
C GLY A 11 5.45 1.82 5.35
N PRO A 12 6.32 2.47 4.56
CA PRO A 12 7.58 3.00 5.06
C PRO A 12 7.44 4.38 5.73
N VAL A 13 6.53 4.49 6.71
CA VAL A 13 6.19 5.76 7.39
C VAL A 13 7.40 6.46 8.03
N GLY A 14 8.40 5.69 8.44
CA GLY A 14 9.64 6.20 9.06
C GLY A 14 10.69 6.69 8.06
N THR A 15 10.59 6.32 6.78
CA THR A 15 11.68 6.54 5.83
C THR A 15 11.65 7.94 5.19
N ARG A 16 12.82 8.47 4.87
CA ARG A 16 13.01 9.66 4.03
C ARG A 16 12.98 9.31 2.53
N SER A 17 11.89 8.72 2.05
CA SER A 17 11.66 8.41 0.63
C SER A 17 10.33 8.96 0.14
N GLY A 18 10.11 8.97 -1.19
CA GLY A 18 8.81 9.33 -1.78
C GLY A 18 7.68 8.43 -1.27
N TYR A 19 7.90 7.11 -1.23
CA TYR A 19 6.96 6.16 -0.61
C TYR A 19 6.74 6.45 0.88
N GLY A 20 7.79 6.86 1.61
CA GLY A 20 7.65 7.24 3.02
C GLY A 20 6.83 8.51 3.22
N SER A 21 6.99 9.51 2.35
CA SER A 21 6.16 10.73 2.37
C SER A 21 4.70 10.41 2.08
N HIS A 22 4.45 9.72 0.97
CA HIS A 22 3.11 9.27 0.56
C HIS A 22 2.44 8.44 1.67
N ALA A 23 3.16 7.48 2.27
CA ALA A 23 2.64 6.68 3.37
C ALA A 23 2.23 7.54 4.59
N ARG A 24 3.01 8.57 4.93
CA ARG A 24 2.67 9.49 6.03
C ARG A 24 1.43 10.32 5.70
N ASP A 25 1.31 10.86 4.50
CA ASP A 25 0.17 11.69 4.13
C ASP A 25 -1.14 10.88 4.16
N LEU A 26 -1.11 9.68 3.59
CA LEU A 26 -2.26 8.78 3.60
C LEU A 26 -2.67 8.35 5.02
N VAL A 27 -1.71 7.92 5.86
CA VAL A 27 -2.05 7.48 7.22
C VAL A 27 -2.55 8.63 8.09
N HIS A 28 -2.05 9.85 7.88
CA HIS A 28 -2.57 11.03 8.55
C HIS A 28 -4.01 11.33 8.15
N ALA A 29 -4.35 11.24 6.87
CA ALA A 29 -5.73 11.38 6.41
C ALA A 29 -6.64 10.34 7.09
N LEU A 30 -6.22 9.07 7.15
CA LEU A 30 -6.96 8.00 7.82
C LEU A 30 -7.14 8.24 9.33
N ILE A 31 -6.09 8.71 10.02
CA ILE A 31 -6.15 9.06 11.44
C ILE A 31 -7.11 10.23 11.67
N ASN A 32 -7.04 11.27 10.84
CA ASN A 32 -7.84 12.49 10.98
C ASN A 32 -9.33 12.26 10.72
N MET A 33 -9.70 11.21 9.99
CA MET A 33 -11.10 10.82 9.82
C MET A 33 -11.75 10.38 11.14
N ASP A 34 -10.96 9.91 12.13
CA ASP A 34 -11.43 9.36 13.42
C ASP A 34 -12.53 8.28 13.30
N LYS A 35 -12.53 7.51 12.20
CA LYS A 35 -13.52 6.44 11.94
C LYS A 35 -13.00 5.05 12.23
N TYR A 36 -11.69 4.88 12.30
CA TYR A 36 -11.04 3.58 12.28
C TYR A 36 -10.13 3.38 13.48
N ASP A 37 -9.96 2.14 13.89
CA ASP A 37 -8.91 1.74 14.82
C ASP A 37 -7.65 1.40 14.01
N ILE A 38 -6.77 2.41 13.84
CA ILE A 38 -5.59 2.34 12.98
C ILE A 38 -4.41 1.74 13.76
N HIS A 39 -3.86 0.64 13.23
CA HIS A 39 -2.60 0.04 13.67
C HIS A 39 -1.58 0.10 12.54
N ILE A 40 -0.34 0.46 12.84
CA ILE A 40 0.70 0.75 11.84
C ILE A 40 1.81 -0.28 11.92
N LEU A 41 2.15 -0.88 10.78
CA LEU A 41 3.31 -1.76 10.63
C LEU A 41 4.38 -1.05 9.78
N PRO A 42 5.38 -0.39 10.40
CA PRO A 42 6.43 0.30 9.66
C PRO A 42 7.23 -0.66 8.79
N GLN A 43 7.45 -0.29 7.53
CA GLN A 43 8.30 -1.01 6.59
C GLN A 43 9.59 -0.25 6.32
N LYS A 44 10.61 -0.98 5.86
CA LYS A 44 11.82 -0.36 5.33
C LYS A 44 11.61 0.04 3.87
N TRP A 45 12.46 0.92 3.37
CA TRP A 45 12.53 1.26 1.94
C TRP A 45 13.98 1.18 1.47
N GLY A 46 14.43 -0.03 1.14
CA GLY A 46 15.85 -0.31 0.92
C GLY A 46 16.71 0.13 2.11
N ASN A 47 17.77 0.89 1.83
CA ASN A 47 18.68 1.45 2.84
C ASN A 47 18.35 2.92 3.19
N THR A 48 17.13 3.38 2.91
CA THR A 48 16.72 4.77 3.19
C THR A 48 16.72 5.03 4.70
N PRO A 49 17.25 6.17 5.18
CA PRO A 49 17.20 6.54 6.60
C PRO A 49 15.77 6.56 7.17
N GLU A 50 15.59 5.96 8.34
CA GLU A 50 14.29 5.83 9.06
C GLU A 50 14.08 6.94 10.11
N ASN A 51 14.60 8.14 9.85
CA ASN A 51 14.55 9.28 10.77
C ASN A 51 13.61 10.39 10.27
N ALA A 52 12.55 10.04 9.53
CA ALA A 52 11.57 11.00 9.04
C ALA A 52 10.58 11.45 10.13
N LEU A 53 10.25 10.58 11.09
CA LEU A 53 9.32 10.88 12.18
C LEU A 53 10.05 11.54 13.36
N SER A 54 9.47 12.61 13.90
CA SER A 54 10.01 13.39 15.01
C SER A 54 9.10 13.34 16.24
N SER A 55 9.67 13.01 17.40
CA SER A 55 8.94 13.02 18.68
C SER A 55 8.47 14.42 19.12
N ASN A 56 9.04 15.48 18.54
CA ASN A 56 8.63 16.86 18.78
C ASN A 56 7.40 17.26 17.93
N SER A 57 7.08 16.51 16.87
CA SER A 57 5.91 16.75 16.02
C SER A 57 4.68 16.11 16.65
N LYS A 58 3.64 16.91 16.94
CA LYS A 58 2.33 16.37 17.39
C LYS A 58 1.76 15.40 16.36
N ARG A 59 1.90 15.73 15.08
CA ARG A 59 1.45 14.93 13.95
C ARG A 59 2.15 13.57 13.96
N ASP A 60 3.48 13.52 14.01
CA ASP A 60 4.24 12.27 13.91
C ASP A 60 4.04 11.36 15.13
N ARG A 61 3.84 11.95 16.33
CA ARG A 61 3.50 11.18 17.53
C ARG A 61 2.22 10.36 17.38
N GLU A 62 1.27 10.82 16.56
CA GLU A 62 0.07 10.06 16.25
C GLU A 62 0.36 8.78 15.46
N ILE A 63 1.38 8.79 14.60
CA ILE A 63 1.87 7.58 13.93
C ILE A 63 2.59 6.69 14.94
N MET A 64 3.54 7.25 15.69
CA MET A 64 4.37 6.48 16.62
C MET A 64 3.56 5.71 17.66
N LYS A 65 2.48 6.31 18.20
CA LYS A 65 1.63 5.65 19.20
C LYS A 65 0.76 4.52 18.66
N ARG A 66 0.62 4.40 17.34
CA ARG A 66 -0.21 3.41 16.65
C ARG A 66 0.59 2.26 16.06
N VAL A 67 1.91 2.23 16.27
CA VAL A 67 2.73 1.10 15.83
C VAL A 67 2.21 -0.19 16.47
N VAL A 68 2.01 -1.21 15.63
CA VAL A 68 1.51 -2.54 16.00
C VAL A 68 2.34 -3.12 17.14
N LYS A 69 1.64 -3.66 18.12
CA LYS A 69 2.22 -4.48 19.20
C LYS A 69 1.81 -5.94 19.03
N GLU A 70 2.45 -6.82 19.78
CA GLU A 70 2.18 -8.27 19.71
C GLU A 70 0.72 -8.61 20.04
N GLU A 71 0.11 -7.89 20.99
CA GLU A 71 -1.29 -8.07 21.36
C GLU A 71 -2.27 -7.71 20.23
N ASP A 72 -1.91 -6.79 19.35
CA ASP A 72 -2.79 -6.32 18.26
C ASP A 72 -3.00 -7.39 17.20
N GLN A 73 -2.03 -8.29 17.03
CA GLN A 73 -2.04 -9.35 16.02
C GLN A 73 -2.93 -10.53 16.43
N LYS A 74 -3.33 -10.61 17.71
CA LYS A 74 -4.21 -11.67 18.22
C LYS A 74 -5.65 -11.55 17.71
N ILE A 75 -6.02 -10.36 17.27
CA ILE A 75 -7.34 -10.09 16.70
C ILE A 75 -7.14 -9.81 15.21
N PRO A 76 -7.92 -10.44 14.31
CA PRO A 76 -7.85 -10.16 12.88
C PRO A 76 -8.14 -8.69 12.55
N PHE A 77 -7.55 -8.20 11.46
CA PHE A 77 -7.87 -6.88 10.90
C PHE A 77 -9.01 -7.00 9.89
N ASP A 78 -9.84 -5.96 9.79
CA ASP A 78 -10.92 -5.89 8.81
C ASP A 78 -10.42 -5.37 7.47
N ILE A 79 -9.55 -4.36 7.49
CA ILE A 79 -8.96 -3.74 6.30
C ILE A 79 -7.44 -3.69 6.43
N SER A 80 -6.71 -3.96 5.35
CA SER A 80 -5.27 -3.67 5.25
C SER A 80 -5.01 -2.62 4.17
N PHE A 81 -4.16 -1.64 4.48
CA PHE A 81 -3.54 -0.74 3.50
C PHE A 81 -2.07 -1.11 3.40
N GLN A 82 -1.58 -1.35 2.19
CA GLN A 82 -0.20 -1.73 1.92
C GLN A 82 0.42 -0.74 0.95
N VAL A 83 1.23 0.18 1.47
CA VAL A 83 1.92 1.21 0.68
C VAL A 83 3.30 0.71 0.28
N THR A 84 3.36 0.00 -0.85
CA THR A 84 4.60 -0.61 -1.38
C THR A 84 4.45 -0.95 -2.87
N VAL A 85 5.41 -1.68 -3.44
CA VAL A 85 5.36 -2.23 -4.80
C VAL A 85 4.38 -3.42 -4.89
N PRO A 86 3.63 -3.57 -6.00
CA PRO A 86 2.58 -4.57 -6.11
C PRO A 86 2.98 -6.01 -5.83
N ASN A 87 4.18 -6.43 -6.24
CA ASN A 87 4.68 -7.79 -6.03
C ASN A 87 4.88 -8.15 -4.53
N GLU A 88 4.81 -7.18 -3.62
CA GLU A 88 4.84 -7.40 -2.17
C GLU A 88 3.43 -7.48 -1.54
N PHE A 89 2.37 -7.18 -2.29
CA PHE A 89 1.01 -7.21 -1.75
C PHE A 89 0.59 -8.61 -1.30
N SER A 90 0.08 -8.67 -0.07
CA SER A 90 -0.31 -9.89 0.63
C SER A 90 -1.71 -9.76 1.23
N LYS A 91 -2.35 -10.89 1.57
CA LYS A 91 -3.66 -10.88 2.23
C LYS A 91 -3.50 -10.87 3.76
N TRP A 92 -3.63 -9.70 4.38
CA TRP A 92 -3.47 -9.52 5.83
C TRP A 92 -4.78 -9.22 6.56
N ALA A 93 -5.83 -8.89 5.81
CA ALA A 93 -7.15 -8.57 6.35
C ALA A 93 -8.26 -9.15 5.46
N LYS A 94 -9.52 -8.95 5.89
CA LYS A 94 -10.69 -9.35 5.10
C LYS A 94 -10.81 -8.56 3.78
N TYR A 95 -10.38 -7.30 3.78
CA TYR A 95 -10.30 -6.45 2.60
C TYR A 95 -8.92 -5.80 2.50
N ASN A 96 -8.24 -5.92 1.36
CA ASN A 96 -6.84 -5.56 1.20
C ASN A 96 -6.69 -4.51 0.10
N ILE A 97 -6.18 -3.35 0.47
CA ILE A 97 -5.95 -2.21 -0.41
C ILE A 97 -4.46 -2.07 -0.62
N GLY A 98 -4.01 -2.28 -1.86
CA GLY A 98 -2.66 -1.96 -2.28
C GLY A 98 -2.56 -0.49 -2.68
N VAL A 99 -1.50 0.19 -2.28
CA VAL A 99 -1.22 1.58 -2.69
C VAL A 99 0.18 1.63 -3.26
N THR A 100 0.33 2.08 -4.50
CA THR A 100 1.61 2.10 -5.20
C THR A 100 1.78 3.35 -6.04
N ALA A 101 3.03 3.79 -6.22
CA ALA A 101 3.35 4.82 -7.21
C ALA A 101 3.23 4.30 -8.66
N GLY A 102 3.18 2.98 -8.84
CA GLY A 102 3.29 2.34 -10.15
C GLY A 102 4.74 2.14 -10.59
N PHE A 103 4.91 1.84 -11.87
CA PHE A 103 6.20 1.57 -12.49
C PHE A 103 6.35 2.48 -13.70
N GLU A 104 7.44 3.24 -13.77
CA GLU A 104 7.68 4.25 -14.81
C GLU A 104 8.24 3.60 -16.09
N ALA A 105 7.46 2.71 -16.69
CA ALA A 105 7.75 2.09 -17.97
C ALA A 105 6.46 1.70 -18.71
N THR A 106 6.58 1.34 -19.99
CA THR A 106 5.45 0.90 -20.82
C THR A 106 4.88 -0.45 -20.38
N THR A 107 5.74 -1.34 -19.88
CA THR A 107 5.36 -2.69 -19.44
C THR A 107 6.02 -2.96 -18.10
N VAL A 108 5.26 -3.55 -17.18
CA VAL A 108 5.74 -3.92 -15.85
C VAL A 108 6.21 -5.37 -15.81
N PRO A 109 7.05 -5.78 -14.87
CA PRO A 109 7.34 -7.19 -14.63
C PRO A 109 6.05 -8.01 -14.38
N ASN A 110 6.06 -9.31 -14.72
CA ASN A 110 4.88 -10.17 -14.56
C ASN A 110 4.44 -10.33 -13.08
N ASP A 111 5.40 -10.37 -12.16
CA ASP A 111 5.15 -10.46 -10.71
C ASP A 111 4.41 -9.23 -10.16
N TRP A 112 4.55 -8.06 -10.78
CA TRP A 112 3.76 -6.87 -10.44
C TRP A 112 2.28 -7.05 -10.76
N VAL A 113 1.94 -7.64 -11.91
CA VAL A 113 0.55 -7.94 -12.28
C VAL A 113 -0.03 -8.99 -11.34
N GLN A 114 0.75 -10.04 -11.02
CA GLN A 114 0.35 -11.06 -10.05
C GLN A 114 0.09 -10.47 -8.66
N GLY A 115 1.02 -9.66 -8.17
CA GLY A 115 0.93 -9.01 -6.87
C GLY A 115 -0.23 -8.02 -6.78
N ALA A 116 -0.47 -7.21 -7.81
CA ALA A 116 -1.64 -6.34 -7.88
C ALA A 116 -2.97 -7.13 -7.74
N ASN A 117 -3.02 -8.33 -8.32
CA ASN A 117 -4.18 -9.22 -8.22
C ASN A 117 -4.33 -9.93 -6.86
N ASN A 118 -3.36 -9.80 -5.93
CA ASN A 118 -3.51 -10.30 -4.57
C ASN A 118 -4.35 -9.37 -3.68
N ALA A 119 -4.51 -8.11 -4.08
CA ALA A 119 -5.33 -7.12 -3.40
C ALA A 119 -6.79 -7.15 -3.87
N ASP A 120 -7.69 -6.59 -3.06
CA ASP A 120 -9.10 -6.40 -3.38
C ASP A 120 -9.35 -5.04 -4.08
N LEU A 121 -8.45 -4.08 -3.90
CA LEU A 121 -8.40 -2.77 -4.57
C LEU A 121 -6.93 -2.34 -4.69
N VAL A 122 -6.55 -1.75 -5.82
CA VAL A 122 -5.22 -1.11 -5.98
C VAL A 122 -5.40 0.38 -6.30
N LEU A 123 -4.71 1.22 -5.53
CA LEU A 123 -4.67 2.66 -5.72
C LEU A 123 -3.31 3.07 -6.28
N PHE A 124 -3.34 3.77 -7.40
CA PHE A 124 -2.17 4.31 -8.08
C PHE A 124 -2.08 5.82 -7.85
N SER A 125 -0.86 6.35 -7.75
CA SER A 125 -0.65 7.81 -7.67
C SER A 125 -0.82 8.53 -9.01
N SER A 126 -0.85 7.80 -10.13
CA SER A 126 -0.94 8.39 -11.46
C SER A 126 -1.66 7.50 -12.46
N VAL A 127 -2.24 8.14 -13.49
CA VAL A 127 -2.83 7.47 -14.65
C VAL A 127 -1.79 6.65 -15.40
N HIS A 128 -0.55 7.15 -15.51
CA HIS A 128 0.54 6.41 -16.14
C HIS A 128 0.82 5.10 -15.40
N GLY A 129 1.02 5.16 -14.08
CA GLY A 129 1.32 3.98 -13.26
C GLY A 129 0.22 2.92 -13.33
N LEU A 130 -1.05 3.33 -13.31
CA LEU A 130 -2.18 2.43 -13.52
C LEU A 130 -2.14 1.80 -14.92
N ASN A 131 -1.97 2.61 -15.96
CA ASN A 131 -1.98 2.16 -17.34
C ASN A 131 -0.84 1.17 -17.62
N SER A 132 0.36 1.41 -17.10
CA SER A 132 1.50 0.51 -17.29
C SER A 132 1.22 -0.90 -16.79
N VAL A 133 0.53 -1.04 -15.65
CA VAL A 133 0.12 -2.36 -15.12
C VAL A 133 -1.07 -2.91 -15.92
N ALA A 134 -2.07 -2.09 -16.21
CA ALA A 134 -3.28 -2.51 -16.91
C ALA A 134 -3.02 -2.97 -18.36
N SER A 135 -2.05 -2.37 -19.05
CA SER A 135 -1.66 -2.75 -20.41
C SER A 135 -0.66 -3.91 -20.47
N SER A 136 -0.12 -4.34 -19.32
CA SER A 136 0.84 -5.45 -19.27
C SER A 136 0.11 -6.79 -19.25
N VAL A 137 0.13 -7.48 -20.40
CA VAL A 137 -0.49 -8.80 -20.59
C VAL A 137 0.58 -9.81 -20.93
N PHE A 138 0.61 -10.92 -20.20
CA PHE A 138 1.59 -12.00 -20.37
C PHE A 138 0.89 -13.31 -20.70
N ASP A 139 1.39 -14.02 -21.71
CA ASP A 139 0.90 -15.35 -22.04
C ASP A 139 1.41 -16.39 -21.02
N MET A 140 0.50 -17.09 -20.38
CA MET A 140 0.83 -18.20 -19.50
C MET A 140 0.96 -19.47 -20.33
N HIS A 141 2.05 -20.20 -20.10
CA HIS A 141 2.33 -21.46 -20.80
C HIS A 141 2.41 -22.61 -19.81
N ASN A 142 1.98 -23.81 -20.23
CA ASN A 142 2.22 -25.04 -19.47
C ASN A 142 3.67 -25.52 -19.66
N GLU A 143 4.04 -26.62 -18.99
CA GLU A 143 5.36 -27.26 -19.13
C GLU A 143 5.71 -27.64 -20.59
N GLN A 144 4.69 -27.85 -21.43
CA GLN A 144 4.81 -28.21 -22.84
C GLN A 144 4.85 -26.99 -23.77
N GLN A 145 5.03 -25.77 -23.23
CA GLN A 145 5.07 -24.50 -23.97
C GLN A 145 3.79 -24.20 -24.76
N GLN A 146 2.65 -24.76 -24.36
CA GLN A 146 1.35 -24.43 -24.92
C GLN A 146 0.71 -23.30 -24.10
N LYS A 147 0.14 -22.31 -24.78
CA LYS A 147 -0.58 -21.20 -24.14
C LYS A 147 -1.83 -21.72 -23.43
N ILE A 148 -1.90 -21.51 -22.12
CA ILE A 148 -3.01 -21.92 -21.24
C ILE A 148 -3.86 -20.75 -20.75
N GLY A 149 -3.44 -19.51 -20.97
CA GLY A 149 -4.19 -18.33 -20.56
C GLY A 149 -3.35 -17.06 -20.66
N GLN A 150 -3.86 -15.99 -20.06
CA GLN A 150 -3.18 -14.71 -19.97
C GLN A 150 -3.22 -14.18 -18.54
N LEU A 151 -2.06 -13.72 -18.08
CA LEU A 151 -1.93 -12.93 -16.87
C LEU A 151 -2.14 -11.46 -17.25
N GLN A 152 -3.15 -10.85 -16.65
CA GLN A 152 -3.49 -9.45 -16.79
C GLN A 152 -4.10 -8.94 -15.48
N LEU A 153 -4.15 -7.62 -15.31
CA LEU A 153 -4.78 -7.00 -14.15
C LEU A 153 -6.29 -7.28 -14.15
N THR A 154 -6.79 -7.88 -13.07
CA THR A 154 -8.22 -8.17 -12.86
C THR A 154 -8.78 -7.47 -11.63
N THR A 155 -7.92 -7.14 -10.67
CA THR A 155 -8.31 -6.38 -9.47
C THR A 155 -8.75 -4.96 -9.83
N LYS A 156 -9.84 -4.53 -9.21
CA LYS A 156 -10.33 -3.15 -9.33
C LYS A 156 -9.21 -2.17 -8.98
N SER A 157 -8.95 -1.23 -9.87
CA SER A 157 -7.83 -0.31 -9.73
C SER A 157 -8.23 1.12 -10.07
N GLU A 158 -7.80 2.08 -9.26
CA GLU A 158 -8.16 3.49 -9.41
C GLU A 158 -6.94 4.39 -9.21
N VAL A 159 -7.00 5.61 -9.74
CA VAL A 159 -6.00 6.64 -9.44
C VAL A 159 -6.50 7.47 -8.26
N LEU A 160 -5.73 7.50 -7.18
CA LEU A 160 -5.97 8.41 -6.06
C LEU A 160 -5.04 9.61 -6.23
N PHE A 161 -5.61 10.74 -6.64
CA PHE A 161 -4.87 12.00 -6.68
C PHE A 161 -4.76 12.58 -5.27
N GLU A 162 -3.53 12.91 -4.88
CA GLU A 162 -3.24 13.49 -3.57
C GLU A 162 -3.22 15.01 -3.64
N GLY A 163 -3.67 15.64 -2.56
CA GLY A 163 -3.54 17.09 -2.38
C GLY A 163 -2.11 17.47 -2.01
N VAL A 164 -1.86 18.78 -1.96
CA VAL A 164 -0.61 19.34 -1.46
C VAL A 164 -0.88 20.00 -0.11
N ASP A 165 0.01 19.77 0.86
CA ASP A 165 0.03 20.55 2.10
C ASP A 165 0.49 21.97 1.75
N THR A 166 -0.34 22.99 2.01
CA THR A 166 -0.04 24.38 1.65
C THR A 166 0.65 25.15 2.78
N ASP A 167 0.80 24.53 3.95
CA ASP A 167 1.36 25.18 5.15
C ASP A 167 2.90 25.00 5.26
N VAL A 168 3.57 24.79 4.12
CA VAL A 168 5.02 24.52 4.00
C VAL A 168 5.88 25.77 4.13
#